data_AF-A0A3D2XF79-F1
#
_entry.id   AF-A0A3D2XF79-F1
#
_cell.length_a   1.000
_cell.length_b   1.000
_cell.length_c   1.000
_cell.angle_alpha   90.00
_cell.angle_beta   90.00
_cell.angle_gamma   90.00
#
_symmetry.space_group_name_H-M   'P 1'
#
loop_
_entity.id
_entity.type
_entity.pdbx_description
1 polymer ?
#
loop_
_entity_poly.entity_id
_entity_poly.type
_entity_poly.pdbx_seq_one_letter_code
_entity_poly.pdbx_strand_id
1 'polypeptide(L)'
;MEGVPKALGVIIAGLLILVFNLLGFKASLYLNLLFLVVLVSWLLVTKASYKSYCVMLEQFVKRKFTSLDSLNTRIHERTIDPSVSNIKQVSPAEWQLFTELNKIVSEAESNKSINEKKSVEFLLHSLLPANYFQQWFDKEPMIVQLLKSRFQSGENTGEQLRVLHLLSVVKSEEGFIKQQMLSKNPFICQMAVKSLQKQQVQMDVKEKASCKTWVQEMMGNQLWYYVAIEDVEDDPQLAQLKEALKRENQEITNLVFEVLAFVYEPAAVAEIREGIMGQQSGDGKMLSHELLENFFDQDIREKITGLYLQDERAARVQLLHEFYPQQKLTSSERLIDIIHKEYQLVPLYLKLLALEAICKRNDPSKEDILLECLQSVHPLLAISAGEQLRNEYPGHYYKAYEKLTVVQQKKMESLPQGWREDLDKAEAFSSTLPVPAALLPFLSSYIITEREDLANQSCYILQTEGEYVAGDVQWIYEDRAQKIYVPKDASGIFTDQPVKGFKSTPALSFF
;
A
#
# COMPACT_ATOMS: atom_id res chain seq x y z
N MET A 1 30.80 20.94 11.45
CA MET A 1 31.91 21.91 11.59
C MET A 1 33.24 21.16 11.86
N GLU A 2 33.75 20.37 10.91
CA GLU A 2 34.74 19.32 11.24
C GLU A 2 36.21 19.76 11.20
N GLY A 3 36.53 20.86 10.51
CA GLY A 3 37.92 21.30 10.35
C GLY A 3 38.59 21.79 11.65
N VAL A 4 37.83 22.43 12.55
CA VAL A 4 38.39 23.11 13.74
C VAL A 4 39.00 22.13 14.74
N PRO A 5 38.32 21.03 15.18
CA PRO A 5 38.93 20.07 16.11
C PRO A 5 40.17 19.39 15.52
N LYS A 6 40.16 19.10 14.22
CA LYS A 6 41.26 18.44 13.50
C LYS A 6 42.51 19.31 13.44
N ALA A 7 42.35 20.61 13.16
CA ALA A 7 43.45 21.59 13.21
C ALA A 7 44.00 21.76 14.63
N LEU A 8 43.12 21.87 15.64
CA LEU A 8 43.51 22.01 17.05
C LEU A 8 44.34 20.81 17.54
N GLY A 9 43.94 19.59 17.19
CA GLY A 9 44.68 18.37 17.52
C GLY A 9 46.11 18.35 16.95
N VAL A 10 46.29 18.77 15.70
CA VAL A 10 47.63 18.85 15.07
C VAL A 10 48.50 19.92 15.74
N ILE A 11 47.93 21.08 16.07
CA ILE A 11 48.65 22.16 16.78
C ILE A 11 49.09 21.69 18.17
N ILE A 12 48.21 21.05 18.94
CA ILE A 12 48.52 20.50 20.27
C ILE A 12 49.62 19.44 20.19
N ALA A 13 49.55 18.52 19.22
CA ALA A 13 50.56 17.48 19.02
C ALA A 13 51.95 18.06 18.69
N GLY A 14 52.01 19.05 17.79
CA GLY A 14 53.26 19.74 17.44
C GLY A 14 53.87 20.49 18.63
N LEU A 15 53.04 21.15 19.43
CA LEU A 15 53.47 21.89 20.62
C LEU A 15 53.99 20.93 21.72
N LEU A 16 53.34 19.78 21.92
CA LEU A 16 53.83 18.71 22.81
C LEU A 16 55.20 18.18 22.40
N ILE A 17 55.40 17.89 21.11
CA ILE A 17 56.70 17.42 20.58
C ILE A 17 57.79 18.49 20.79
N LEU A 18 57.47 19.75 20.55
CA LEU A 18 58.38 20.88 20.76
C LEU A 18 58.79 21.03 22.24
N VAL A 19 57.85 20.86 23.17
CA VAL A 19 58.11 20.88 24.62
C VAL A 19 59.00 19.70 25.05
N PHE A 20 58.76 18.48 24.56
CA PHE A 20 59.64 17.34 24.90
C PHE A 20 61.07 17.50 24.37
N ASN A 21 61.24 18.10 23.19
CA ASN A 21 62.56 18.39 22.64
C ASN A 21 63.30 19.45 23.47
N LEU A 22 62.59 20.51 23.89
CA LEU A 22 63.12 21.57 24.77
C LEU A 22 63.53 21.06 26.17
N LEU A 23 62.80 20.09 26.72
CA LEU A 23 63.09 19.50 28.03
C LEU A 23 64.24 18.48 28.02
N GLY A 24 64.86 18.21 26.85
CA GLY A 24 66.13 17.47 26.77
C GLY A 24 66.07 16.00 27.18
N PHE A 25 64.90 15.35 27.09
CA PHE A 25 64.67 13.94 27.46
C PHE A 25 65.44 12.95 26.55
N LYS A 26 66.75 12.81 26.75
CA LYS A 26 67.62 11.89 25.99
C LYS A 26 67.38 10.40 26.26
N ALA A 27 66.60 10.05 27.28
CA ALA A 27 66.30 8.67 27.66
C ALA A 27 64.89 8.26 27.19
N SER A 28 64.83 7.54 26.06
CA SER A 28 63.60 7.04 25.40
C SER A 28 62.61 6.34 26.34
N LEU A 29 63.09 5.69 27.41
CA LEU A 29 62.25 4.99 28.38
C LEU A 29 61.22 5.91 29.06
N TYR A 30 61.59 7.15 29.41
CA TYR A 30 60.65 8.11 30.01
C TYR A 30 59.60 8.60 29.02
N LEU A 31 59.98 8.77 27.75
CA LEU A 31 59.05 9.13 26.68
C LEU A 31 58.00 8.02 26.47
N ASN A 32 58.43 6.77 26.41
CA ASN A 32 57.54 5.62 26.26
C ASN A 32 56.61 5.45 27.48
N LEU A 33 57.12 5.66 28.70
CA LEU A 33 56.32 5.59 29.92
C LEU A 33 55.29 6.73 30.00
N LEU A 34 55.65 7.94 29.54
CA LEU A 34 54.70 9.05 29.41
C LEU A 34 53.64 8.76 28.35
N PHE A 35 54.02 8.23 27.18
CA PHE A 35 53.05 7.82 26.15
C PHE A 35 52.09 6.74 26.65
N LEU A 36 52.56 5.79 27.47
CA LEU A 36 51.71 4.80 28.13
C LEU A 36 50.68 5.47 29.07
N VAL A 37 51.10 6.45 29.89
CA VAL A 37 50.20 7.21 30.78
C VAL A 37 49.18 8.02 29.96
N VAL A 38 49.60 8.67 28.87
CA VAL A 38 48.71 9.40 27.96
C VAL A 38 47.71 8.45 27.27
N LEU A 39 48.14 7.28 26.82
CA LEU A 39 47.29 6.27 26.18
C LEU A 39 46.28 5.66 27.14
N VAL A 40 46.68 5.37 28.40
CA VAL A 40 45.76 4.93 29.46
C VAL A 40 44.77 6.03 29.82
N SER A 41 45.22 7.29 29.90
CA SER A 41 44.34 8.44 30.13
C SER A 41 43.32 8.61 28.99
N TRP A 42 43.75 8.46 27.73
CA TRP A 42 42.86 8.43 26.57
C TRP A 42 41.85 7.29 26.73
N LEU A 43 42.26 6.03 26.93
CA LEU A 43 41.36 4.88 27.08
C LEU A 43 40.26 5.09 28.14
N LEU A 44 40.59 5.76 29.26
CA LEU A 44 39.60 6.14 30.28
C LEU A 44 38.62 7.21 29.77
N VAL A 45 39.10 8.21 29.03
CA VAL A 45 38.26 9.21 28.34
C VAL A 45 37.39 8.60 27.24
N THR A 46 37.90 7.66 26.41
CA THR A 46 37.08 6.94 25.42
C THR A 46 35.92 6.24 26.12
N LYS A 47 36.22 5.51 27.20
CA LYS A 47 35.24 4.73 27.95
C LYS A 47 34.22 5.61 28.67
N ALA A 48 34.63 6.78 29.16
CA ALA A 48 33.73 7.76 29.75
C ALA A 48 32.81 8.41 28.69
N SER A 49 33.37 8.91 27.58
CA SER A 49 32.59 9.53 26.50
C SER A 49 31.65 8.55 25.81
N TYR A 50 32.07 7.30 25.58
CA TYR A 50 31.21 6.24 25.06
C TYR A 50 30.02 5.98 25.98
N LYS A 51 30.26 5.84 27.30
CA LYS A 51 29.16 5.68 28.27
C LYS A 51 28.20 6.88 28.27
N SER A 52 28.73 8.10 28.18
CA SER A 52 27.90 9.31 28.09
C SER A 52 27.09 9.38 26.79
N TYR A 53 27.65 8.94 25.65
CA TYR A 53 26.94 8.83 24.39
C TYR A 53 25.82 7.78 24.46
N CYS A 54 26.08 6.57 25.00
CA CYS A 54 25.03 5.56 25.19
C CYS A 54 23.87 6.08 26.06
N VAL A 55 24.16 6.79 27.16
CA VAL A 55 23.13 7.39 28.03
C VAL A 55 22.39 8.54 27.32
N MET A 56 23.07 9.32 26.48
CA MET A 56 22.44 10.36 25.66
C MET A 56 21.49 9.75 24.62
N LEU A 57 21.93 8.68 23.94
CA LEU A 57 21.13 7.94 22.96
C LEU A 57 19.90 7.31 23.62
N GLU A 58 20.07 6.62 24.76
CA GLU A 58 18.97 6.07 25.56
C GLU A 58 17.96 7.16 25.96
N GLN A 59 18.43 8.34 26.39
CA GLN A 59 17.56 9.47 26.72
C GLN A 59 16.87 10.09 25.50
N PHE A 60 17.53 10.16 24.34
CA PHE A 60 16.91 10.64 23.10
C PHE A 60 15.81 9.68 22.63
N VAL A 61 16.11 8.39 22.54
CA VAL A 61 15.15 7.31 22.26
C VAL A 61 13.97 7.40 23.22
N LYS A 62 14.22 7.37 24.53
CA LYS A 62 13.15 7.39 25.55
C LYS A 62 12.30 8.66 25.48
N ARG A 63 12.87 9.82 25.15
CA ARG A 63 12.11 11.08 24.93
C ARG A 63 11.29 11.05 23.65
N LYS A 64 11.84 10.58 22.51
CA LYS A 64 11.08 10.40 21.27
C LYS A 64 9.90 9.44 21.48
N PHE A 65 10.15 8.25 22.04
CA PHE A 65 9.10 7.25 22.28
C PHE A 65 8.01 7.76 23.23
N THR A 66 8.36 8.34 24.38
CA THR A 66 7.34 8.93 25.27
C THR A 66 6.63 10.14 24.67
N SER A 67 7.25 10.87 23.74
CA SER A 67 6.55 11.90 22.97
C SER A 67 5.57 11.29 21.96
N LEU A 68 5.92 10.18 21.30
CA LEU A 68 5.07 9.44 20.37
C LEU A 68 3.86 8.79 21.08
N ASP A 69 4.07 8.17 22.24
CA ASP A 69 2.97 7.69 23.10
C ASP A 69 2.00 8.83 23.45
N SER A 70 2.55 10.00 23.82
CA SER A 70 1.73 11.19 24.13
C SER A 70 1.04 11.79 22.90
N LEU A 71 1.59 11.57 21.70
CA LEU A 71 1.01 12.00 20.42
C LEU A 71 -0.14 11.09 20.02
N ASN A 72 0.04 9.76 20.06
CA ASN A 72 -1.04 8.80 19.86
C ASN A 72 -2.20 9.04 20.84
N THR A 73 -1.88 9.28 22.12
CA THR A 73 -2.88 9.63 23.15
C THR A 73 -3.63 10.92 22.80
N ARG A 74 -2.95 11.95 22.27
CA ARG A 74 -3.57 13.23 21.89
C ARG A 74 -4.34 13.20 20.57
N ILE A 75 -3.97 12.33 19.64
CA ILE A 75 -4.71 12.09 18.39
C ILE A 75 -6.10 11.50 18.69
N HIS A 76 -6.27 10.81 19.83
CA HIS A 76 -7.58 10.40 20.34
C HIS A 76 -8.39 11.52 21.03
N GLU A 77 -7.83 12.71 21.28
CA GLU A 77 -8.47 13.80 22.05
C GLU A 77 -8.72 15.11 21.26
N ARG A 78 -8.20 15.26 20.03
CA ARG A 78 -8.22 16.53 19.26
C ARG A 78 -8.11 16.31 17.74
N THR A 79 -8.81 17.04 16.87
CA THR A 79 -10.00 17.91 17.02
C THR A 79 -10.82 17.83 15.74
N ILE A 80 -12.15 17.95 15.83
CA ILE A 80 -13.11 17.68 14.74
C ILE A 80 -13.47 19.10 14.19
N ASP A 81 -13.50 19.28 12.86
CA ASP A 81 -14.10 20.45 12.19
C ASP A 81 -15.52 20.08 11.70
N PRO A 82 -16.59 20.82 12.05
CA PRO A 82 -17.96 20.39 11.84
C PRO A 82 -18.55 20.72 10.45
N SER A 83 -17.75 21.09 9.45
CA SER A 83 -18.23 21.54 8.14
C SER A 83 -17.89 20.59 6.98
N VAL A 84 -18.89 20.36 6.10
CA VAL A 84 -18.94 19.33 5.03
C VAL A 84 -19.14 17.90 5.56
N SER A 85 -20.19 17.22 5.11
CA SER A 85 -20.52 15.84 5.50
C SER A 85 -21.05 15.02 4.33
N ASN A 86 -20.55 13.79 4.17
CA ASN A 86 -20.97 12.82 3.15
C ASN A 86 -21.41 11.50 3.79
N ILE A 87 -22.53 11.55 4.54
CA ILE A 87 -23.10 10.36 5.17
C ILE A 87 -23.79 9.50 4.11
N LYS A 88 -23.29 8.29 3.85
CA LYS A 88 -24.03 7.29 3.06
C LYS A 88 -24.97 6.51 3.98
N GLN A 89 -26.28 6.70 3.80
CA GLN A 89 -27.28 5.86 4.47
C GLN A 89 -27.20 4.42 3.97
N VAL A 90 -27.32 3.45 4.88
CA VAL A 90 -27.62 2.05 4.54
C VAL A 90 -29.07 1.99 4.08
N SER A 91 -29.33 1.31 2.96
CA SER A 91 -30.68 1.18 2.43
C SER A 91 -31.53 0.21 3.26
N PRO A 92 -32.86 0.39 3.33
CA PRO A 92 -33.74 -0.59 3.96
C PRO A 92 -33.61 -2.01 3.37
N ALA A 93 -33.20 -2.13 2.10
CA ALA A 93 -32.97 -3.41 1.44
C ALA A 93 -31.75 -4.16 2.02
N GLU A 94 -30.64 -3.46 2.29
CA GLU A 94 -29.45 -4.04 2.94
C GLU A 94 -29.76 -4.51 4.37
N TRP A 95 -30.60 -3.77 5.11
CA TRP A 95 -31.05 -4.17 6.45
C TRP A 95 -32.07 -5.32 6.43
N GLN A 96 -32.97 -5.37 5.44
CA GLN A 96 -33.83 -6.53 5.22
C GLN A 96 -33.01 -7.77 4.87
N LEU A 97 -31.99 -7.66 4.00
CA LEU A 97 -31.09 -8.76 3.67
C LEU A 97 -30.37 -9.30 4.93
N PHE A 98 -29.87 -8.41 5.79
CA PHE A 98 -29.21 -8.78 7.05
C PHE A 98 -30.16 -9.48 8.04
N THR A 99 -31.41 -9.00 8.17
CA THR A 99 -32.39 -9.58 9.10
C THR A 99 -32.99 -10.89 8.57
N GLU A 100 -33.25 -11.01 7.26
CA GLU A 100 -33.63 -12.26 6.62
C GLU A 100 -32.50 -13.30 6.69
N LEU A 101 -31.23 -12.91 6.56
CA LEU A 101 -30.10 -13.85 6.68
C LEU A 101 -29.83 -14.29 8.12
N ASN A 102 -29.92 -13.41 9.12
CA ASN A 102 -29.89 -13.83 10.53
C ASN A 102 -31.03 -14.79 10.87
N LYS A 103 -32.21 -14.59 10.28
CA LYS A 103 -33.33 -15.52 10.38
C LYS A 103 -33.03 -16.86 9.68
N ILE A 104 -32.52 -16.84 8.45
CA ILE A 104 -32.12 -18.06 7.72
C ILE A 104 -31.06 -18.83 8.50
N VAL A 105 -30.05 -18.17 9.08
CA VAL A 105 -28.98 -18.80 9.87
C VAL A 105 -29.51 -19.39 11.18
N SER A 106 -30.53 -18.80 11.81
CA SER A 106 -31.17 -19.38 13.01
C SER A 106 -32.24 -20.45 12.69
N GLU A 107 -32.80 -20.47 11.48
CA GLU A 107 -33.69 -21.53 10.97
C GLU A 107 -32.91 -22.65 10.21
N ALA A 108 -31.57 -22.55 10.12
CA ALA A 108 -30.71 -23.32 9.19
C ALA A 108 -30.47 -24.80 9.53
N GLU A 109 -30.87 -25.29 10.71
CA GLU A 109 -30.42 -26.59 11.26
C GLU A 109 -30.69 -27.81 10.36
N SER A 110 -31.60 -27.69 9.39
CA SER A 110 -32.10 -28.80 8.57
C SER A 110 -31.30 -29.10 7.28
N ASN A 111 -30.46 -28.21 6.74
CA ASN A 111 -29.78 -28.47 5.45
C ASN A 111 -28.41 -27.77 5.28
N LYS A 112 -27.41 -28.31 5.97
CA LYS A 112 -26.10 -27.69 6.21
C LYS A 112 -25.38 -27.10 4.98
N SER A 113 -25.15 -27.90 3.93
CA SER A 113 -24.24 -27.53 2.82
C SER A 113 -24.79 -26.49 1.83
N ILE A 114 -26.11 -26.29 1.78
CA ILE A 114 -26.72 -25.21 0.99
C ILE A 114 -26.53 -23.87 1.70
N ASN A 115 -26.61 -23.88 3.03
CA ASN A 115 -26.48 -22.70 3.87
C ASN A 115 -25.02 -22.21 3.91
N GLU A 116 -24.07 -23.13 4.08
CA GLU A 116 -22.62 -22.88 4.01
C GLU A 116 -22.19 -22.02 2.79
N LYS A 117 -22.71 -22.31 1.59
CA LYS A 117 -22.39 -21.52 0.39
C LYS A 117 -22.98 -20.11 0.44
N LYS A 118 -24.23 -19.98 0.88
CA LYS A 118 -24.91 -18.68 1.01
C LYS A 118 -24.27 -17.79 2.07
N SER A 119 -23.81 -18.37 3.18
CA SER A 119 -23.06 -17.64 4.21
C SER A 119 -21.78 -17.02 3.64
N VAL A 120 -21.03 -17.77 2.83
CA VAL A 120 -19.80 -17.26 2.18
C VAL A 120 -20.12 -16.18 1.14
N GLU A 121 -21.13 -16.40 0.31
CA GLU A 121 -21.62 -15.43 -0.68
C GLU A 121 -22.07 -14.11 0.00
N PHE A 122 -22.83 -14.19 1.09
CA PHE A 122 -23.17 -13.04 1.93
C PHE A 122 -21.93 -12.34 2.51
N LEU A 123 -20.99 -13.09 3.10
CA LEU A 123 -19.79 -12.50 3.70
C LEU A 123 -18.92 -11.75 2.68
N LEU A 124 -18.85 -12.25 1.44
CA LEU A 124 -18.16 -11.60 0.32
C LEU A 124 -18.87 -10.30 -0.12
N HIS A 125 -20.20 -10.29 -0.23
CA HIS A 125 -20.95 -9.11 -0.67
C HIS A 125 -21.32 -8.12 0.45
N SER A 126 -21.23 -8.52 1.72
CA SER A 126 -21.60 -7.68 2.86
C SER A 126 -20.63 -6.52 3.06
N LEU A 127 -21.16 -5.30 3.20
CA LEU A 127 -20.36 -4.10 3.50
C LEU A 127 -19.88 -4.06 4.97
N LEU A 128 -20.31 -4.98 5.83
CA LEU A 128 -19.95 -4.96 7.25
C LEU A 128 -18.44 -5.25 7.46
N PRO A 129 -17.76 -4.55 8.39
CA PRO A 129 -16.39 -4.85 8.78
C PRO A 129 -16.22 -6.25 9.39
N ALA A 130 -15.00 -6.77 9.36
CA ALA A 130 -14.72 -8.16 9.72
C ALA A 130 -15.03 -8.52 11.19
N ASN A 131 -14.87 -7.56 12.12
CA ASN A 131 -15.09 -7.77 13.57
C ASN A 131 -16.54 -8.15 13.91
N TYR A 132 -17.53 -7.73 13.13
CA TYR A 132 -18.93 -8.15 13.28
C TYR A 132 -19.13 -9.66 13.10
N PHE A 133 -18.23 -10.33 12.39
CA PHE A 133 -18.31 -11.76 12.10
C PHE A 133 -17.41 -12.64 12.99
N GLN A 134 -16.61 -12.04 13.89
CA GLN A 134 -15.66 -12.79 14.73
C GLN A 134 -16.34 -13.91 15.53
N GLN A 135 -17.44 -13.59 16.24
CA GLN A 135 -18.21 -14.58 17.00
C GLN A 135 -18.87 -15.67 16.13
N TRP A 136 -19.02 -15.45 14.81
CA TRP A 136 -19.52 -16.46 13.88
C TRP A 136 -18.40 -17.41 13.47
N PHE A 137 -17.22 -16.86 13.14
CA PHE A 137 -16.03 -17.66 12.83
C PHE A 137 -15.57 -18.53 14.01
N ASP A 138 -15.66 -18.01 15.24
CA ASP A 138 -15.35 -18.75 16.48
C ASP A 138 -16.30 -19.96 16.71
N LYS A 139 -17.55 -19.88 16.22
CA LYS A 139 -18.57 -20.95 16.32
C LYS A 139 -18.55 -21.91 15.14
N GLU A 140 -18.25 -21.41 13.94
CA GLU A 140 -18.36 -22.14 12.67
C GLU A 140 -17.04 -22.12 11.89
N PRO A 141 -16.01 -22.87 12.35
CA PRO A 141 -14.70 -22.94 11.69
C PRO A 141 -14.74 -23.51 10.26
N MET A 142 -15.87 -24.11 9.86
CA MET A 142 -16.09 -24.55 8.47
C MET A 142 -16.26 -23.37 7.50
N ILE A 143 -16.83 -22.24 7.95
CA ILE A 143 -16.89 -21.01 7.12
C ILE A 143 -15.48 -20.50 6.83
N VAL A 144 -14.59 -20.54 7.82
CA VAL A 144 -13.17 -20.15 7.66
C VAL A 144 -12.46 -21.03 6.61
N GLN A 145 -12.72 -22.35 6.60
CA GLN A 145 -12.21 -23.26 5.58
C GLN A 145 -12.78 -22.97 4.17
N LEU A 146 -14.07 -22.63 4.08
CA LEU A 146 -14.71 -22.29 2.81
C LEU A 146 -14.24 -20.94 2.27
N LEU A 147 -14.01 -19.94 3.13
CA LEU A 147 -13.40 -18.65 2.78
C LEU A 147 -11.98 -18.85 2.20
N LYS A 148 -11.13 -19.65 2.86
CA LYS A 148 -9.82 -20.07 2.32
C LYS A 148 -9.94 -20.74 0.95
N SER A 149 -10.86 -21.69 0.82
CA SER A 149 -11.10 -22.39 -0.44
C SER A 149 -11.52 -21.42 -1.53
N ARG A 150 -12.34 -20.40 -1.21
CA ARG A 150 -12.70 -19.33 -2.15
C ARG A 150 -11.49 -18.50 -2.54
N PHE A 151 -10.68 -18.01 -1.59
CA PHE A 151 -9.45 -17.27 -1.88
C PHE A 151 -8.50 -18.02 -2.83
N GLN A 152 -8.34 -19.34 -2.62
CA GLN A 152 -7.50 -20.20 -3.46
C GLN A 152 -8.10 -20.49 -4.84
N SER A 153 -9.43 -20.48 -4.97
CA SER A 153 -10.14 -20.72 -6.24
C SER A 153 -10.50 -19.46 -7.03
N GLY A 154 -10.43 -18.29 -6.40
CA GLY A 154 -10.95 -17.03 -6.93
C GLY A 154 -9.95 -16.33 -7.85
N GLU A 155 -10.38 -16.04 -9.07
CA GLU A 155 -9.64 -15.17 -10.00
C GLU A 155 -9.84 -13.67 -9.66
N ASN A 156 -10.89 -13.33 -8.91
CA ASN A 156 -11.24 -11.96 -8.56
C ASN A 156 -10.43 -11.49 -7.32
N THR A 157 -9.48 -10.58 -7.53
CA THR A 157 -8.67 -10.00 -6.44
C THR A 157 -9.53 -9.27 -5.39
N GLY A 158 -10.71 -8.75 -5.75
CA GLY A 158 -11.63 -8.14 -4.80
C GLY A 158 -12.21 -9.14 -3.79
N GLU A 159 -12.60 -10.34 -4.25
CA GLU A 159 -12.98 -11.44 -3.36
C GLU A 159 -11.81 -11.85 -2.46
N GLN A 160 -10.60 -11.95 -3.01
CA GLN A 160 -9.39 -12.33 -2.26
C GLN A 160 -9.05 -11.31 -1.15
N LEU A 161 -9.14 -10.01 -1.44
CA LEU A 161 -8.98 -8.94 -0.45
C LEU A 161 -10.06 -8.99 0.62
N ARG A 162 -11.32 -9.23 0.24
CA ARG A 162 -12.43 -9.38 1.19
C ARG A 162 -12.26 -10.60 2.09
N VAL A 163 -11.87 -11.76 1.55
CA VAL A 163 -11.54 -12.94 2.35
C VAL A 163 -10.42 -12.64 3.34
N LEU A 164 -9.32 -12.00 2.91
CA LEU A 164 -8.25 -11.64 3.84
C LEU A 164 -8.70 -10.70 4.95
N HIS A 165 -9.50 -9.68 4.64
CA HIS A 165 -10.07 -8.80 5.65
C HIS A 165 -10.96 -9.58 6.62
N LEU A 166 -11.83 -10.47 6.14
CA LEU A 166 -12.67 -11.33 7.00
C LEU A 166 -11.85 -12.25 7.90
N LEU A 167 -10.77 -12.86 7.39
CA LEU A 167 -9.88 -13.71 8.16
C LEU A 167 -9.00 -12.92 9.16
N SER A 168 -8.84 -11.60 8.98
CA SER A 168 -8.02 -10.74 9.85
C SER A 168 -8.49 -10.63 11.29
N VAL A 169 -9.70 -11.08 11.62
CA VAL A 169 -10.19 -11.16 13.02
C VAL A 169 -10.11 -12.57 13.62
N VAL A 170 -9.75 -13.58 12.81
CA VAL A 170 -9.68 -14.98 13.23
C VAL A 170 -8.25 -15.30 13.65
N LYS A 171 -7.96 -15.28 14.96
CA LYS A 171 -6.58 -15.43 15.47
C LYS A 171 -5.89 -16.74 15.08
N SER A 172 -6.65 -17.83 14.88
CA SER A 172 -6.08 -19.10 14.39
C SER A 172 -5.59 -19.04 12.94
N GLU A 173 -5.85 -17.95 12.22
CA GLU A 173 -5.53 -17.75 10.80
C GLU A 173 -4.40 -16.76 10.53
N GLU A 174 -3.73 -16.28 11.58
CA GLU A 174 -2.46 -15.56 11.49
C GLU A 174 -1.49 -16.21 10.48
N GLY A 175 -1.27 -17.52 10.59
CA GLY A 175 -0.37 -18.27 9.71
C GLY A 175 -0.79 -18.35 8.24
N PHE A 176 -2.08 -18.19 7.93
CA PHE A 176 -2.56 -18.07 6.55
C PHE A 176 -2.31 -16.66 6.01
N ILE A 177 -2.55 -15.63 6.83
CA ILE A 177 -2.34 -14.23 6.46
C ILE A 177 -0.83 -13.94 6.28
N LYS A 178 0.04 -14.50 7.14
CA LYS A 178 1.51 -14.46 6.99
C LYS A 178 2.00 -15.00 5.65
N GLN A 179 1.34 -16.03 5.10
CA GLN A 179 1.67 -16.52 3.76
C GLN A 179 1.28 -15.51 2.66
N GLN A 180 0.17 -14.78 2.82
CA GLN A 180 -0.29 -13.81 1.84
C GLN A 180 0.50 -12.49 1.85
N MET A 181 1.20 -12.18 2.95
CA MET A 181 2.21 -11.11 3.00
C MET A 181 3.37 -11.33 2.01
N LEU A 182 3.64 -12.58 1.61
CA LEU A 182 4.65 -12.92 0.60
C LEU A 182 4.03 -13.10 -0.80
N SER A 183 2.79 -12.66 -1.00
CA SER A 183 2.11 -12.72 -2.30
C SER A 183 2.79 -11.78 -3.30
N LYS A 184 2.86 -12.21 -4.57
CA LYS A 184 3.29 -11.36 -5.69
C LYS A 184 2.24 -10.35 -6.14
N ASN A 185 1.03 -10.39 -5.59
CA ASN A 185 0.02 -9.36 -5.81
C ASN A 185 0.15 -8.28 -4.72
N PRO A 186 0.50 -7.02 -5.06
CA PRO A 186 0.82 -5.99 -4.07
C PRO A 186 -0.37 -5.63 -3.19
N PHE A 187 -1.60 -5.67 -3.71
CA PHE A 187 -2.81 -5.42 -2.91
C PHE A 187 -3.02 -6.51 -1.85
N ILE A 188 -2.82 -7.77 -2.22
CA ILE A 188 -2.94 -8.92 -1.32
C ILE A 188 -1.86 -8.86 -0.23
N CYS A 189 -0.62 -8.51 -0.60
CA CYS A 189 0.45 -8.25 0.34
C CYS A 189 0.10 -7.11 1.31
N GLN A 190 -0.26 -5.92 0.80
CA GLN A 190 -0.54 -4.74 1.63
C GLN A 190 -1.73 -4.98 2.58
N MET A 191 -2.77 -5.70 2.14
CA MET A 191 -3.88 -6.15 3.00
C MET A 191 -3.40 -7.09 4.11
N ALA A 192 -2.57 -8.09 3.79
CA ALA A 192 -2.02 -9.01 4.78
C ALA A 192 -1.13 -8.29 5.80
N VAL A 193 -0.25 -7.39 5.34
CA VAL A 193 0.61 -6.52 6.17
C VAL A 193 -0.24 -5.70 7.15
N LYS A 194 -1.22 -4.93 6.66
CA LYS A 194 -2.09 -4.10 7.50
C LYS A 194 -2.92 -4.93 8.48
N SER A 195 -3.32 -6.15 8.10
CA SER A 195 -4.01 -7.11 8.99
C SER A 195 -3.10 -7.59 10.12
N LEU A 196 -1.87 -8.02 9.81
CA LEU A 196 -0.89 -8.53 10.78
C LEU A 196 -0.37 -7.42 11.73
N GLN A 197 -0.28 -6.18 11.24
CA GLN A 197 0.02 -5.00 12.06
C GLN A 197 -1.09 -4.73 13.08
N LYS A 198 -2.37 -4.73 12.66
CA LYS A 198 -3.54 -4.62 13.57
C LYS A 198 -3.57 -5.73 14.62
N GLN A 199 -3.09 -6.93 14.28
CA GLN A 199 -2.97 -8.07 15.21
C GLN A 199 -1.72 -8.03 16.12
N GLN A 200 -0.77 -7.10 15.91
CA GLN A 200 0.52 -6.98 16.61
C GLN A 200 1.38 -8.26 16.56
N VAL A 201 1.37 -8.93 15.41
CA VAL A 201 1.94 -10.27 15.22
C VAL A 201 3.47 -10.30 15.28
N GLN A 202 4.00 -11.30 15.97
CA GLN A 202 5.43 -11.60 15.99
C GLN A 202 5.80 -12.61 14.90
N MET A 203 6.93 -12.38 14.22
CA MET A 203 7.47 -13.27 13.19
C MET A 203 8.59 -14.15 13.76
N ASP A 204 8.58 -15.43 13.42
CA ASP A 204 9.68 -16.35 13.74
C ASP A 204 10.94 -16.09 12.87
N VAL A 205 12.05 -16.78 13.18
CA VAL A 205 13.34 -16.56 12.50
C VAL A 205 13.28 -16.87 10.99
N LYS A 206 12.48 -17.87 10.58
CA LYS A 206 12.30 -18.28 9.18
C LYS A 206 11.34 -17.32 8.46
N GLU A 207 10.25 -16.91 9.13
CA GLU A 207 9.33 -15.90 8.64
C GLU A 207 10.08 -14.58 8.39
N LYS A 208 10.87 -14.10 9.36
CA LYS A 208 11.73 -12.92 9.21
C LYS A 208 12.75 -13.06 8.07
N ALA A 209 13.33 -14.23 7.85
CA ALA A 209 14.21 -14.47 6.71
C ALA A 209 13.45 -14.38 5.37
N SER A 210 12.25 -14.94 5.28
CA SER A 210 11.40 -14.84 4.09
C SER A 210 10.97 -13.39 3.79
N CYS A 211 10.64 -12.60 4.83
CA CYS A 211 10.38 -11.18 4.68
C CYS A 211 11.58 -10.40 4.12
N LYS A 212 12.82 -10.72 4.53
CA LYS A 212 14.03 -10.07 3.99
C LYS A 212 14.19 -10.34 2.50
N THR A 213 14.07 -11.58 2.05
CA THR A 213 14.14 -11.93 0.62
C THR A 213 13.07 -11.19 -0.18
N TRP A 214 11.82 -11.17 0.30
CA TRP A 214 10.73 -10.45 -0.37
C TRP A 214 10.95 -8.93 -0.41
N VAL A 215 11.47 -8.33 0.67
CA VAL A 215 11.85 -6.91 0.69
C VAL A 215 12.98 -6.61 -0.31
N GLN A 216 13.95 -7.52 -0.50
CA GLN A 216 15.00 -7.37 -1.50
C GLN A 216 14.43 -7.42 -2.93
N GLU A 217 13.49 -8.34 -3.22
CA GLU A 217 12.77 -8.35 -4.49
C GLU A 217 12.04 -7.02 -4.74
N MET A 218 11.35 -6.48 -3.72
CA MET A 218 10.71 -5.15 -3.84
C MET A 218 11.72 -4.02 -4.03
N MET A 219 12.87 -4.02 -3.35
CA MET A 219 13.92 -3.03 -3.56
C MET A 219 14.49 -3.05 -4.99
N GLY A 220 14.59 -4.22 -5.61
CA GLY A 220 14.91 -4.34 -7.04
C GLY A 220 13.85 -3.74 -7.95
N ASN A 221 12.56 -3.96 -7.63
CA ASN A 221 11.42 -3.37 -8.32
C ASN A 221 11.43 -1.83 -8.21
N GLN A 222 11.69 -1.28 -7.02
CA GLN A 222 11.80 0.17 -6.80
C GLN A 222 12.95 0.78 -7.60
N LEU A 223 14.08 0.09 -7.72
CA LEU A 223 15.15 0.59 -8.59
C LEU A 223 14.71 0.62 -10.05
N TRP A 224 13.98 -0.38 -10.54
CA TRP A 224 13.39 -0.32 -11.89
C TRP A 224 12.43 0.88 -12.03
N TYR A 225 11.61 1.20 -11.02
CA TYR A 225 10.77 2.41 -11.02
C TYR A 225 11.60 3.70 -11.05
N TYR A 226 12.63 3.84 -10.21
CA TYR A 226 13.56 4.98 -10.27
C TYR A 226 14.28 5.08 -11.63
N VAL A 227 14.52 3.95 -12.29
CA VAL A 227 15.11 3.97 -13.63
C VAL A 227 14.08 4.42 -14.67
N ALA A 228 12.87 3.87 -14.64
CA ALA A 228 11.76 4.27 -15.51
C ALA A 228 11.41 5.76 -15.40
N ILE A 229 11.49 6.36 -14.20
CA ILE A 229 11.11 7.75 -13.94
C ILE A 229 12.03 8.77 -14.65
N GLU A 230 13.37 8.65 -14.58
CA GLU A 230 14.26 9.55 -15.35
C GLU A 230 14.20 9.24 -16.86
N ASP A 231 14.02 7.97 -17.24
CA ASP A 231 13.93 7.58 -18.64
C ASP A 231 12.67 8.17 -19.34
N VAL A 232 11.70 8.70 -18.58
CA VAL A 232 10.56 9.52 -19.05
C VAL A 232 10.57 10.97 -18.53
N GLU A 233 11.67 11.43 -17.89
CA GLU A 233 11.69 12.71 -17.16
C GLU A 233 11.70 13.93 -18.07
N ASP A 234 12.55 13.92 -19.10
CA ASP A 234 12.77 15.03 -20.02
C ASP A 234 11.58 15.29 -20.97
N ASP A 235 10.56 14.41 -20.98
CA ASP A 235 9.50 14.41 -21.99
C ASP A 235 8.16 14.99 -21.44
N PRO A 236 7.72 16.18 -21.91
CA PRO A 236 6.50 16.80 -21.39
C PRO A 236 5.22 16.00 -21.67
N GLN A 237 5.19 15.14 -22.69
CA GLN A 237 4.01 14.33 -23.00
C GLN A 237 3.85 13.15 -22.02
N LEU A 238 4.89 12.82 -21.26
CA LEU A 238 4.91 11.71 -20.30
C LEU A 238 4.66 12.16 -18.85
N ALA A 239 4.33 13.43 -18.61
CA ALA A 239 4.17 13.99 -17.26
C ALA A 239 3.16 13.21 -16.39
N GLN A 240 2.00 12.82 -16.93
CA GLN A 240 0.99 12.04 -16.19
C GLN A 240 1.54 10.64 -15.81
N LEU A 241 2.16 9.94 -16.77
CA LEU A 241 2.82 8.66 -16.52
C LEU A 241 3.96 8.78 -15.51
N LYS A 242 4.72 9.88 -15.53
CA LYS A 242 5.81 10.15 -14.58
C LYS A 242 5.32 10.30 -13.14
N GLU A 243 4.27 11.10 -12.92
CA GLU A 243 3.70 11.25 -11.57
C GLU A 243 2.97 9.98 -11.10
N ALA A 244 2.39 9.20 -12.02
CA ALA A 244 1.84 7.88 -11.73
C ALA A 244 2.95 6.86 -11.32
N LEU A 245 4.05 6.79 -12.07
CA LEU A 245 5.23 5.96 -11.73
C LEU A 245 5.83 6.34 -10.36
N LYS A 246 5.89 7.64 -10.04
CA LYS A 246 6.31 8.13 -8.72
C LYS A 246 5.35 7.69 -7.61
N ARG A 247 4.03 7.76 -7.84
CA ARG A 247 3.00 7.33 -6.87
C ARG A 247 3.11 5.84 -6.56
N GLU A 248 3.28 4.99 -7.57
CA GLU A 248 3.45 3.55 -7.37
C GLU A 248 4.76 3.23 -6.63
N ASN A 249 5.88 3.88 -7.01
CA ASN A 249 7.15 3.72 -6.29
C ASN A 249 7.08 4.16 -4.81
N GLN A 250 6.29 5.19 -4.52
CA GLN A 250 6.02 5.65 -3.15
C GLN A 250 5.21 4.62 -2.35
N GLU A 251 4.20 3.97 -2.95
CA GLU A 251 3.45 2.91 -2.29
C GLU A 251 4.30 1.64 -2.06
N ILE A 252 5.17 1.27 -2.99
CA ILE A 252 6.15 0.19 -2.78
C ILE A 252 7.14 0.59 -1.67
N THR A 253 7.56 1.86 -1.58
CA THR A 253 8.39 2.38 -0.48
C THR A 253 7.69 2.23 0.87
N ASN A 254 6.42 2.65 0.95
CA ASN A 254 5.59 2.51 2.14
C ASN A 254 5.53 1.05 2.58
N LEU A 255 5.22 0.14 1.65
CA LEU A 255 5.07 -1.29 1.90
C LEU A 255 6.40 -1.97 2.31
N VAL A 256 7.53 -1.56 1.73
CA VAL A 256 8.86 -2.03 2.13
C VAL A 256 9.15 -1.71 3.59
N PHE A 257 8.92 -0.46 4.03
CA PHE A 257 9.10 -0.11 5.44
C PHE A 257 8.07 -0.78 6.37
N GLU A 258 6.83 -0.97 5.91
CA GLU A 258 5.79 -1.70 6.65
C GLU A 258 6.13 -3.19 6.88
N VAL A 259 6.79 -3.86 5.92
CA VAL A 259 7.27 -5.24 6.08
C VAL A 259 8.56 -5.31 6.89
N LEU A 260 9.48 -4.34 6.73
CA LEU A 260 10.69 -4.23 7.54
C LEU A 260 10.38 -4.10 9.05
N ALA A 261 9.26 -3.47 9.41
CA ALA A 261 8.78 -3.35 10.79
C ALA A 261 8.39 -4.70 11.44
N PHE A 262 8.15 -5.77 10.67
CA PHE A 262 8.01 -7.12 11.24
C PHE A 262 9.36 -7.82 11.46
N VAL A 263 10.41 -7.39 10.75
CA VAL A 263 11.74 -8.00 10.78
C VAL A 263 12.60 -7.38 11.87
N TYR A 264 12.66 -6.05 11.91
CA TYR A 264 13.48 -5.25 12.83
C TYR A 264 12.60 -4.55 13.88
N GLU A 265 13.18 -3.66 14.70
CA GLU A 265 12.47 -2.91 15.73
C GLU A 265 11.52 -1.87 15.10
N PRO A 266 10.19 -1.96 15.24
CA PRO A 266 9.23 -1.18 14.45
C PRO A 266 9.46 0.34 14.51
N ALA A 267 9.79 0.87 15.68
CA ALA A 267 10.00 2.30 15.88
C ALA A 267 11.36 2.79 15.33
N ALA A 268 12.39 1.93 15.27
CA ALA A 268 13.63 2.26 14.57
C ALA A 268 13.40 2.32 13.04
N VAL A 269 12.60 1.39 12.51
CA VAL A 269 12.16 1.40 11.10
C VAL A 269 11.34 2.66 10.80
N ALA A 270 10.48 3.10 11.71
CA ALA A 270 9.69 4.33 11.57
C ALA A 270 10.55 5.61 11.55
N GLU A 271 11.50 5.77 12.48
CA GLU A 271 12.41 6.93 12.50
C GLU A 271 13.32 6.97 11.25
N ILE A 272 13.78 5.82 10.76
CA ILE A 272 14.51 5.73 9.48
C ILE A 272 13.61 6.12 8.30
N ARG A 273 12.37 5.62 8.25
CA ARG A 273 11.39 5.99 7.21
C ARG A 273 11.14 7.49 7.22
N GLU A 274 10.95 8.11 8.39
CA GLU A 274 10.68 9.54 8.51
C GLU A 274 11.92 10.40 8.18
N GLY A 275 13.13 9.98 8.57
CA GLY A 275 14.37 10.68 8.21
C GLY A 275 14.79 10.53 6.74
N ILE A 276 14.29 9.50 6.04
CA ILE A 276 14.43 9.30 4.58
C ILE A 276 13.36 10.07 3.80
N MET A 277 12.08 9.94 4.19
CA MET A 277 10.92 10.42 3.42
C MET A 277 10.47 11.83 3.82
N GLY A 278 10.89 12.30 4.99
CA GLY A 278 10.58 13.64 5.51
C GLY A 278 11.34 14.76 4.78
N GLN A 279 10.80 15.98 4.86
CA GLN A 279 11.34 17.13 4.13
C GLN A 279 12.63 17.67 4.77
N GLN A 280 13.77 17.08 4.37
CA GLN A 280 15.11 17.68 4.33
C GLN A 280 15.57 18.44 5.60
N SER A 281 15.58 17.76 6.76
CA SER A 281 16.57 18.10 7.78
C SER A 281 17.83 17.24 7.56
N GLY A 282 19.01 17.87 7.50
CA GLY A 282 20.29 17.14 7.37
C GLY A 282 20.52 16.19 8.55
N ASP A 283 20.11 16.63 9.74
CA ASP A 283 20.14 15.87 10.98
C ASP A 283 19.28 14.59 10.90
N GLY A 284 18.13 14.63 10.20
CA GLY A 284 17.26 13.47 9.98
C GLY A 284 17.88 12.41 9.06
N LYS A 285 18.57 12.83 7.98
CA LYS A 285 19.38 11.91 7.15
C LYS A 285 20.53 11.31 7.97
N MET A 286 21.24 12.12 8.76
CA MET A 286 22.36 11.63 9.59
C MET A 286 21.89 10.63 10.65
N LEU A 287 20.78 10.91 11.35
CA LEU A 287 20.15 9.97 12.28
C LEU A 287 19.73 8.68 11.57
N SER A 288 19.19 8.77 10.35
CA SER A 288 18.82 7.58 9.56
C SER A 288 20.03 6.70 9.25
N HIS A 289 21.18 7.29 8.91
CA HIS A 289 22.45 6.54 8.76
C HIS A 289 22.90 5.89 10.07
N GLU A 290 22.88 6.60 11.21
CA GLU A 290 23.24 6.03 12.52
C GLU A 290 22.31 4.88 12.92
N LEU A 291 21.00 5.00 12.69
CA LEU A 291 20.05 3.93 12.97
C LEU A 291 20.23 2.72 12.02
N LEU A 292 20.47 2.96 10.73
CA LEU A 292 20.74 1.90 9.77
C LEU A 292 22.02 1.11 10.08
N GLU A 293 23.09 1.77 10.51
CA GLU A 293 24.32 1.09 10.95
C GLU A 293 24.11 0.18 12.18
N ASN A 294 23.22 0.57 13.11
CA ASN A 294 23.03 -0.14 14.38
C ASN A 294 21.93 -1.20 14.37
N PHE A 295 20.84 -1.03 13.60
CA PHE A 295 19.64 -1.88 13.68
C PHE A 295 19.50 -2.88 12.52
N PHE A 296 20.16 -2.66 11.39
CA PHE A 296 20.00 -3.48 10.19
C PHE A 296 21.25 -4.34 9.94
N ASP A 297 21.06 -5.53 9.36
CA ASP A 297 22.18 -6.28 8.80
C ASP A 297 22.72 -5.62 7.53
N GLN A 298 23.98 -5.91 7.24
CA GLN A 298 24.73 -5.32 6.14
C GLN A 298 24.01 -5.39 4.79
N ASP A 299 23.38 -6.52 4.48
CA ASP A 299 22.78 -6.81 3.18
C ASP A 299 21.56 -5.92 2.88
N ILE A 300 20.64 -5.78 3.86
CA ILE A 300 19.52 -4.82 3.74
C ILE A 300 20.02 -3.37 3.87
N ARG A 301 21.00 -3.10 4.74
CA ARG A 301 21.54 -1.76 4.99
C ARG A 301 22.19 -1.14 3.76
N GLU A 302 22.99 -1.90 3.01
CA GLU A 302 23.62 -1.46 1.76
C GLU A 302 22.56 -1.11 0.71
N LYS A 303 21.52 -1.93 0.59
CA LYS A 303 20.40 -1.71 -0.35
C LYS A 303 19.57 -0.46 0.00
N ILE A 304 19.23 -0.25 1.26
CA ILE A 304 18.53 0.97 1.72
C ILE A 304 19.40 2.20 1.47
N THR A 305 20.69 2.12 1.81
CA THR A 305 21.63 3.23 1.65
C THR A 305 21.81 3.62 0.17
N GLY A 306 21.92 2.63 -0.71
CA GLY A 306 21.97 2.83 -2.16
C GLY A 306 20.70 3.45 -2.72
N LEU A 307 19.51 2.92 -2.36
CA LEU A 307 18.23 3.41 -2.88
C LEU A 307 17.90 4.83 -2.40
N TYR A 308 17.91 5.05 -1.09
CA TYR A 308 17.18 6.15 -0.47
C TYR A 308 18.06 7.31 0.02
N LEU A 309 19.32 7.04 0.36
CA LEU A 309 20.22 8.05 0.95
C LEU A 309 21.20 8.65 -0.07
N GLN A 310 21.35 8.04 -1.25
CA GLN A 310 21.99 8.65 -2.41
C GLN A 310 21.08 9.70 -3.06
N ASP A 311 21.54 10.94 -3.19
CA ASP A 311 20.80 12.00 -3.88
C ASP A 311 20.99 11.95 -5.41
N GLU A 312 22.15 11.50 -5.92
CA GLU A 312 22.45 11.42 -7.36
C GLU A 312 21.97 10.10 -8.01
N ARG A 313 21.23 10.14 -9.13
CA ARG A 313 20.78 8.91 -9.84
C ARG A 313 21.95 8.05 -10.30
N ALA A 314 23.02 8.65 -10.83
CA ALA A 314 24.18 7.92 -11.31
C ALA A 314 24.81 7.07 -10.19
N ALA A 315 25.02 7.67 -9.01
CA ALA A 315 25.51 6.96 -7.82
C ALA A 315 24.53 5.86 -7.36
N ARG A 316 23.22 6.15 -7.27
CA ARG A 316 22.18 5.17 -6.91
C ARG A 316 22.20 3.94 -7.81
N VAL A 317 22.21 4.12 -9.14
CA VAL A 317 22.20 3.02 -10.10
C VAL A 317 23.53 2.27 -10.09
N GLN A 318 24.66 2.95 -9.96
CA GLN A 318 25.99 2.32 -9.91
C GLN A 318 26.18 1.47 -8.64
N LEU A 319 25.84 2.00 -7.46
CA LEU A 319 25.99 1.29 -6.18
C LEU A 319 25.09 0.05 -6.07
N LEU A 320 23.96 0.05 -6.78
CA LEU A 320 23.01 -1.07 -6.77
C LEU A 320 23.18 -2.04 -7.95
N HIS A 321 24.07 -1.74 -8.92
CA HIS A 321 24.18 -2.51 -10.18
C HIS A 321 24.52 -3.99 -9.97
N GLU A 322 25.35 -4.30 -8.96
CA GLU A 322 25.74 -5.69 -8.64
C GLU A 322 24.60 -6.52 -8.03
N PHE A 323 23.63 -5.86 -7.39
CA PHE A 323 22.43 -6.51 -6.84
C PHE A 323 21.27 -6.53 -7.84
N TYR A 324 21.09 -5.43 -8.56
CA TYR A 324 19.94 -5.14 -9.41
C TYR A 324 20.43 -4.51 -10.73
N PRO A 325 20.85 -5.31 -11.72
CA PRO A 325 21.34 -4.79 -12.99
C PRO A 325 20.20 -4.10 -13.76
N GLN A 326 20.37 -2.81 -14.02
CA GLN A 326 19.42 -1.98 -14.77
C GLN A 326 20.04 -1.42 -16.05
N GLN A 327 19.19 -1.14 -17.04
CA GLN A 327 19.54 -0.51 -18.30
C GLN A 327 18.80 0.83 -18.41
N LYS A 328 19.52 1.90 -18.80
CA LYS A 328 18.89 3.17 -19.22
C LYS A 328 18.35 2.99 -20.64
N LEU A 329 17.07 3.27 -20.81
CA LEU A 329 16.36 3.20 -22.09
C LEU A 329 16.04 4.62 -22.59
N THR A 330 15.76 4.77 -23.88
CA THR A 330 15.04 5.95 -24.37
C THR A 330 13.58 5.92 -23.91
N SER A 331 12.90 7.07 -23.90
CA SER A 331 11.52 7.15 -23.43
C SER A 331 10.56 6.25 -24.20
N SER A 332 10.75 6.10 -25.52
CA SER A 332 9.92 5.21 -26.36
C SER A 332 10.20 3.72 -26.07
N GLU A 333 11.46 3.32 -25.88
CA GLU A 333 11.81 1.97 -25.40
C GLU A 333 11.26 1.70 -23.99
N ARG A 334 11.25 2.72 -23.11
CA ARG A 334 10.72 2.60 -21.75
C ARG A 334 9.19 2.42 -21.75
N LEU A 335 8.46 3.09 -22.63
CA LEU A 335 7.02 2.88 -22.79
C LEU A 335 6.70 1.44 -23.22
N ILE A 336 7.53 0.86 -24.10
CA ILE A 336 7.44 -0.55 -24.52
C ILE A 336 7.73 -1.49 -23.32
N ASP A 337 8.82 -1.26 -22.58
CA ASP A 337 9.15 -2.03 -21.36
C ASP A 337 8.03 -1.99 -20.30
N ILE A 338 7.40 -0.83 -20.10
CA ILE A 338 6.24 -0.66 -19.21
C ILE A 338 5.05 -1.51 -19.69
N ILE A 339 4.74 -1.52 -20.99
CA ILE A 339 3.66 -2.33 -21.57
C ILE A 339 3.95 -3.83 -21.44
N HIS A 340 5.17 -4.28 -21.73
CA HIS A 340 5.54 -5.71 -21.72
C HIS A 340 5.81 -6.30 -20.33
N LYS A 341 6.05 -5.47 -19.30
CA LYS A 341 6.34 -5.96 -17.93
C LYS A 341 5.26 -6.88 -17.35
N GLU A 342 5.64 -7.73 -16.39
CA GLU A 342 4.66 -8.52 -15.64
C GLU A 342 3.70 -7.61 -14.84
N TYR A 343 2.41 -7.98 -14.77
CA TYR A 343 1.39 -7.24 -14.00
C TYR A 343 1.65 -7.16 -12.49
N GLN A 344 2.59 -7.96 -11.98
CA GLN A 344 3.06 -7.97 -10.60
C GLN A 344 4.08 -6.85 -10.32
N LEU A 345 4.78 -6.38 -11.36
CA LEU A 345 5.72 -5.26 -11.30
C LEU A 345 5.07 -3.96 -11.80
N VAL A 346 4.28 -4.01 -12.87
CA VAL A 346 3.60 -2.85 -13.46
C VAL A 346 2.08 -3.09 -13.46
N PRO A 347 1.31 -2.46 -12.56
CA PRO A 347 -0.14 -2.55 -12.57
C PRO A 347 -0.74 -2.01 -13.88
N LEU A 348 -1.95 -2.49 -14.20
CA LEU A 348 -2.66 -2.22 -15.44
C LEU A 348 -2.70 -0.73 -15.82
N TYR A 349 -3.00 0.16 -14.86
CA TYR A 349 -3.24 1.57 -15.16
C TYR A 349 -1.99 2.27 -15.72
N LEU A 350 -0.78 1.91 -15.27
CA LEU A 350 0.48 2.39 -15.85
C LEU A 350 0.69 1.89 -17.29
N LYS A 351 0.23 0.68 -17.61
CA LYS A 351 0.26 0.16 -19.00
C LYS A 351 -0.72 0.90 -19.90
N LEU A 352 -1.89 1.27 -19.37
CA LEU A 352 -2.89 2.07 -20.09
C LEU A 352 -2.37 3.48 -20.37
N LEU A 353 -1.76 4.13 -19.37
CA LEU A 353 -1.11 5.44 -19.54
C LEU A 353 0.08 5.38 -20.53
N ALA A 354 0.89 4.32 -20.49
CA ALA A 354 1.98 4.13 -21.45
C ALA A 354 1.47 3.89 -22.89
N LEU A 355 0.39 3.11 -23.05
CA LEU A 355 -0.23 2.89 -24.36
C LEU A 355 -0.87 4.17 -24.91
N GLU A 356 -1.54 4.95 -24.06
CA GLU A 356 -2.10 6.24 -24.43
C GLU A 356 -1.00 7.25 -24.83
N ALA A 357 0.12 7.27 -24.09
CA ALA A 357 1.29 8.06 -24.44
C ALA A 357 1.86 7.68 -25.83
N ILE A 358 2.09 6.39 -26.10
CA ILE A 358 2.48 5.90 -27.44
C ILE A 358 1.49 6.37 -28.53
N CYS A 359 0.20 6.38 -28.23
CA CYS A 359 -0.82 6.85 -29.16
C CYS A 359 -0.73 8.37 -29.42
N LYS A 360 -0.47 9.18 -28.39
CA LYS A 360 -0.28 10.65 -28.47
C LYS A 360 1.02 11.04 -29.20
N ARG A 361 2.06 10.22 -29.12
CA ARG A 361 3.42 10.48 -29.63
C ARG A 361 3.62 10.23 -31.11
N ASN A 362 2.80 9.36 -31.71
CA ASN A 362 3.06 8.75 -33.02
C ASN A 362 4.43 8.05 -33.10
N ASP A 363 4.76 7.26 -32.08
CA ASP A 363 5.94 6.38 -32.10
C ASP A 363 5.89 5.43 -33.32
N PRO A 364 7.02 5.14 -34.00
CA PRO A 364 7.03 4.41 -35.27
C PRO A 364 6.56 2.95 -35.15
N SER A 365 6.65 2.37 -33.95
CA SER A 365 6.18 1.02 -33.61
C SER A 365 4.76 0.98 -33.02
N LYS A 366 4.04 2.12 -32.97
CA LYS A 366 2.69 2.26 -32.40
C LYS A 366 1.74 1.18 -32.91
N GLU A 367 1.73 0.89 -34.21
CA GLU A 367 0.85 -0.10 -34.82
C GLU A 367 1.11 -1.53 -34.29
N ASP A 368 2.37 -1.97 -34.28
CA ASP A 368 2.75 -3.31 -33.81
C ASP A 368 2.43 -3.49 -32.31
N ILE A 369 2.76 -2.47 -31.48
CA ILE A 369 2.47 -2.47 -30.04
C ILE A 369 0.96 -2.58 -29.79
N LEU A 370 0.15 -1.86 -30.57
CA LEU A 370 -1.30 -1.93 -30.50
C LEU A 370 -1.82 -3.32 -30.92
N LEU A 371 -1.29 -3.90 -32.01
CA LEU A 371 -1.66 -5.23 -32.50
C LEU A 371 -1.29 -6.35 -31.51
N GLU A 372 -0.24 -6.17 -30.72
CA GLU A 372 0.11 -7.05 -29.60
C GLU A 372 -0.83 -6.82 -28.39
N CYS A 373 -1.04 -5.56 -27.98
CA CYS A 373 -1.93 -5.22 -26.86
C CYS A 373 -3.37 -5.70 -27.07
N LEU A 374 -3.86 -5.70 -28.31
CA LEU A 374 -5.15 -6.26 -28.72
C LEU A 374 -5.29 -7.77 -28.40
N GLN A 375 -4.17 -8.50 -28.35
CA GLN A 375 -4.13 -9.93 -28.02
C GLN A 375 -4.00 -10.19 -26.50
N SER A 376 -3.86 -9.13 -25.69
CA SER A 376 -3.69 -9.25 -24.23
C SER A 376 -4.81 -10.07 -23.58
N VAL A 377 -4.43 -10.86 -22.57
CA VAL A 377 -5.39 -11.55 -21.68
C VAL A 377 -6.21 -10.58 -20.84
N HIS A 378 -5.76 -9.33 -20.69
CA HIS A 378 -6.46 -8.31 -19.90
C HIS A 378 -7.43 -7.48 -20.75
N PRO A 379 -8.76 -7.58 -20.58
CA PRO A 379 -9.74 -7.01 -21.51
C PRO A 379 -9.60 -5.49 -21.71
N LEU A 380 -9.36 -4.71 -20.66
CA LEU A 380 -9.21 -3.25 -20.77
C LEU A 380 -8.02 -2.84 -21.64
N LEU A 381 -6.89 -3.56 -21.61
CA LEU A 381 -5.73 -3.25 -22.47
C LEU A 381 -6.02 -3.62 -23.93
N ALA A 382 -6.69 -4.75 -24.15
CA ALA A 382 -7.13 -5.18 -25.48
C ALA A 382 -8.19 -4.23 -26.10
N ILE A 383 -9.15 -3.74 -25.32
CA ILE A 383 -10.12 -2.71 -25.75
C ILE A 383 -9.39 -1.40 -26.07
N SER A 384 -8.48 -0.96 -25.20
CA SER A 384 -7.72 0.28 -25.40
C SER A 384 -7.02 0.29 -26.75
N ALA A 385 -6.29 -0.80 -27.04
CA ALA A 385 -5.57 -0.95 -28.28
C ALA A 385 -6.51 -1.15 -29.49
N GLY A 386 -7.54 -1.99 -29.33
CA GLY A 386 -8.53 -2.26 -30.37
C GLY A 386 -9.29 -1.01 -30.80
N GLU A 387 -9.61 -0.10 -29.88
CA GLU A 387 -10.29 1.15 -30.21
C GLU A 387 -9.40 2.07 -31.06
N GLN A 388 -8.13 2.25 -30.68
CA GLN A 388 -7.20 3.07 -31.46
C GLN A 388 -6.86 2.43 -32.82
N LEU A 389 -6.67 1.11 -32.87
CA LEU A 389 -6.54 0.38 -34.14
C LEU A 389 -7.76 0.52 -35.04
N ARG A 390 -8.98 0.49 -34.49
CA ARG A 390 -10.20 0.66 -35.29
C ARG A 390 -10.31 2.08 -35.85
N ASN A 391 -9.78 3.08 -35.14
CA ASN A 391 -9.82 4.48 -35.55
C ASN A 391 -8.72 4.82 -36.58
N GLU A 392 -7.48 4.36 -36.37
CA GLU A 392 -6.31 4.72 -37.19
C GLU A 392 -5.91 3.65 -38.22
N TYR A 393 -6.10 2.37 -37.90
CA TYR A 393 -5.64 1.20 -38.68
C TYR A 393 -6.76 0.17 -38.96
N PRO A 394 -7.97 0.57 -39.39
CA PRO A 394 -9.18 -0.28 -39.36
C PRO A 394 -9.02 -1.62 -40.09
N GLY A 395 -8.34 -1.65 -41.24
CA GLY A 395 -8.09 -2.89 -41.99
C GLY A 395 -7.25 -3.91 -41.23
N HIS A 396 -6.35 -3.45 -40.37
CA HIS A 396 -5.52 -4.31 -39.53
C HIS A 396 -6.21 -4.65 -38.21
N TYR A 397 -7.04 -3.74 -37.66
CA TYR A 397 -7.96 -4.05 -36.56
C TYR A 397 -8.84 -5.26 -36.88
N TYR A 398 -9.62 -5.24 -37.96
CA TYR A 398 -10.55 -6.34 -38.26
C TYR A 398 -9.81 -7.66 -38.50
N LYS A 399 -8.72 -7.64 -39.27
CA LYS A 399 -7.86 -8.80 -39.57
C LYS A 399 -7.16 -9.39 -38.34
N ALA A 400 -6.99 -8.62 -37.26
CA ALA A 400 -6.50 -9.09 -35.97
C ALA A 400 -7.65 -9.56 -35.06
N TYR A 401 -8.75 -8.81 -35.02
CA TYR A 401 -9.94 -9.14 -34.23
C TYR A 401 -10.57 -10.48 -34.64
N GLU A 402 -10.61 -10.79 -35.94
CA GLU A 402 -11.04 -12.10 -36.47
C GLU A 402 -10.20 -13.29 -35.97
N LYS A 403 -8.97 -13.05 -35.50
CA LYS A 403 -8.08 -14.09 -34.95
C LYS A 403 -8.18 -14.25 -33.44
N LEU A 404 -8.81 -13.30 -32.74
CA LEU A 404 -9.03 -13.39 -31.30
C LEU A 404 -9.99 -14.55 -31.00
N THR A 405 -9.85 -15.16 -29.82
CA THR A 405 -10.80 -16.19 -29.40
C THR A 405 -12.18 -15.57 -29.16
N VAL A 406 -13.25 -16.34 -29.40
CA VAL A 406 -14.65 -15.91 -29.11
C VAL A 406 -14.84 -15.47 -27.65
N VAL A 407 -14.01 -15.97 -26.72
CA VAL A 407 -13.99 -15.54 -25.32
C VAL A 407 -13.39 -14.14 -25.16
N GLN A 408 -12.28 -13.83 -25.84
CA GLN A 408 -11.69 -12.48 -25.86
C GLN A 408 -12.63 -11.48 -26.53
N GLN A 409 -13.18 -11.83 -27.71
CA GLN A 409 -14.15 -11.01 -28.43
C GLN A 409 -15.34 -10.63 -27.54
N LYS A 410 -15.98 -11.61 -26.89
CA LYS A 410 -17.09 -11.37 -25.95
C LYS A 410 -16.68 -10.57 -24.71
N LYS A 411 -15.49 -10.80 -24.14
CA LYS A 411 -14.98 -9.98 -23.03
C LYS A 411 -14.81 -8.51 -23.45
N MET A 412 -14.34 -8.25 -24.67
CA MET A 412 -14.23 -6.89 -25.22
C MET A 412 -15.60 -6.25 -25.47
N GLU A 413 -16.57 -7.01 -25.98
CA GLU A 413 -17.95 -6.55 -26.24
C GLU A 413 -18.75 -6.31 -24.95
N SER A 414 -18.43 -7.00 -23.86
CA SER A 414 -19.20 -6.97 -22.60
C SER A 414 -18.92 -5.77 -21.68
N LEU A 415 -17.89 -4.96 -21.98
CA LEU A 415 -17.46 -3.87 -21.09
C LEU A 415 -18.10 -2.52 -21.49
N PRO A 416 -18.41 -1.63 -20.53
CA PRO A 416 -19.21 -0.43 -20.80
C PRO A 416 -18.57 0.55 -21.79
N GLN A 417 -19.40 1.12 -22.68
CA GLN A 417 -19.05 2.37 -23.36
C GLN A 417 -18.93 3.48 -22.29
N GLY A 418 -17.74 4.05 -22.14
CA GLY A 418 -17.43 5.08 -21.12
C GLY A 418 -16.31 4.71 -20.15
N TRP A 419 -15.79 3.47 -20.15
CA TRP A 419 -14.79 2.98 -19.17
C TRP A 419 -13.51 3.83 -19.02
N ARG A 420 -13.15 4.67 -20.02
CA ARG A 420 -12.05 5.65 -19.92
C ARG A 420 -12.38 6.82 -18.99
N GLU A 421 -13.58 7.37 -19.08
CA GLU A 421 -14.03 8.44 -18.19
C GLU A 421 -14.05 7.97 -16.73
N ASP A 422 -14.38 6.69 -16.52
CA ASP A 422 -14.35 6.06 -15.20
C ASP A 422 -12.92 5.81 -14.70
N LEU A 423 -11.93 5.76 -15.59
CA LEU A 423 -10.50 5.75 -15.25
C LEU A 423 -9.98 7.15 -14.89
N ASP A 424 -10.37 8.20 -15.61
CA ASP A 424 -10.05 9.59 -15.23
C ASP A 424 -10.65 9.92 -13.85
N LYS A 425 -11.90 9.49 -13.61
CA LYS A 425 -12.55 9.56 -12.29
C LYS A 425 -11.78 8.72 -11.26
N ALA A 426 -11.39 7.48 -11.59
CA ALA A 426 -10.63 6.62 -10.67
C ALA A 426 -9.23 7.17 -10.34
N GLU A 427 -8.54 7.84 -11.27
CA GLU A 427 -7.28 8.52 -10.98
C GLU A 427 -7.51 9.67 -9.99
N ALA A 428 -8.58 10.47 -10.17
CA ALA A 428 -8.95 11.52 -9.22
C ALA A 428 -9.33 10.97 -7.82
N PHE A 429 -9.92 9.78 -7.74
CA PHE A 429 -10.20 9.08 -6.47
C PHE A 429 -8.99 8.31 -5.89
N SER A 430 -7.93 8.06 -6.67
CA SER A 430 -6.77 7.24 -6.24
C SER A 430 -5.85 7.88 -5.17
N SER A 431 -6.22 9.06 -4.66
CA SER A 431 -5.55 9.72 -3.55
C SER A 431 -5.70 8.97 -2.22
N THR A 432 -6.63 8.01 -2.11
CA THR A 432 -6.84 7.14 -0.95
C THR A 432 -6.92 5.65 -1.33
N LEU A 433 -5.80 5.13 -1.85
CA LEU A 433 -5.55 3.75 -2.33
C LEU A 433 -6.22 3.39 -3.67
N PRO A 434 -5.60 2.55 -4.54
CA PRO A 434 -6.21 2.08 -5.78
C PRO A 434 -7.20 0.94 -5.50
N VAL A 435 -8.26 1.29 -4.80
CA VAL A 435 -9.32 0.39 -4.35
C VAL A 435 -10.54 0.74 -5.20
N PRO A 436 -11.08 -0.18 -6.03
CA PRO A 436 -12.29 0.08 -6.81
C PRO A 436 -13.38 0.70 -5.94
N ALA A 437 -14.18 1.64 -6.47
CA ALA A 437 -15.22 2.31 -5.68
C ALA A 437 -16.22 1.34 -5.02
N ALA A 438 -16.36 0.13 -5.57
CA ALA A 438 -17.08 -0.98 -4.95
C ALA A 438 -16.42 -1.51 -3.65
N LEU A 439 -15.09 -1.58 -3.57
CA LEU A 439 -14.32 -2.08 -2.42
C LEU A 439 -13.98 -1.01 -1.36
N LEU A 440 -14.15 0.29 -1.65
CA LEU A 440 -13.88 1.37 -0.69
C LEU A 440 -14.60 1.17 0.67
N PRO A 441 -15.91 0.80 0.71
CA PRO A 441 -16.62 0.51 1.97
C PRO A 441 -16.10 -0.70 2.76
N PHE A 442 -15.19 -1.49 2.20
CA PHE A 442 -14.70 -2.73 2.81
C PHE A 442 -13.36 -2.55 3.56
N LEU A 443 -12.73 -1.38 3.52
CA LEU A 443 -11.37 -1.16 4.01
C LEU A 443 -11.23 -0.12 5.13
N SER A 444 -12.11 0.87 5.22
CA SER A 444 -12.25 1.69 6.41
C SER A 444 -12.80 0.84 7.57
N SER A 445 -12.24 0.98 8.77
CA SER A 445 -12.95 0.54 9.98
C SER A 445 -14.20 1.40 10.17
N TYR A 446 -15.23 0.85 10.81
CA TYR A 446 -16.44 1.62 11.16
C TYR A 446 -16.80 1.45 12.62
N ILE A 447 -17.16 2.58 13.24
CA ILE A 447 -17.88 2.64 14.51
C ILE A 447 -19.37 2.59 14.18
N ILE A 448 -20.13 1.70 14.82
CA ILE A 448 -21.60 1.78 14.84
C ILE A 448 -22.03 2.44 16.14
N THR A 449 -22.68 3.60 16.05
CA THR A 449 -23.39 4.22 17.17
C THR A 449 -24.89 3.97 17.06
N GLU A 450 -25.49 3.43 18.12
CA GLU A 450 -26.94 3.36 18.27
C GLU A 450 -27.46 4.70 18.80
N ARG A 451 -28.51 5.24 18.17
CA ARG A 451 -29.34 6.31 18.73
C ARG A 451 -30.80 5.89 18.66
N GLU A 452 -31.54 6.07 19.75
CA GLU A 452 -33.00 6.21 19.64
C GLU A 452 -33.30 7.51 18.88
N ASP A 453 -34.18 7.44 17.88
CA ASP A 453 -34.73 8.62 17.24
C ASP A 453 -35.82 9.29 18.11
N LEU A 454 -36.38 10.40 17.62
CA LEU A 454 -37.45 11.14 18.31
C LEU A 454 -38.79 10.37 18.41
N ALA A 455 -38.86 9.14 17.88
CA ALA A 455 -40.00 8.23 17.94
C ALA A 455 -39.68 6.90 18.67
N ASN A 456 -38.59 6.85 19.45
CA ASN A 456 -38.09 5.66 20.17
C ASN A 456 -37.79 4.46 19.25
N GLN A 457 -37.26 4.71 18.04
CA GLN A 457 -36.72 3.66 17.17
C GLN A 457 -35.19 3.68 17.18
N SER A 458 -34.56 2.55 17.48
CA SER A 458 -33.11 2.37 17.34
C SER A 458 -32.69 2.53 15.88
N CYS A 459 -31.92 3.58 15.60
CA CYS A 459 -31.18 3.75 14.36
C CYS A 459 -29.68 3.55 14.61
N TYR A 460 -28.99 2.91 13.65
CA TYR A 460 -27.58 2.56 13.74
C TYR A 460 -26.79 3.38 12.73
N ILE A 461 -25.91 4.25 13.21
CA ILE A 461 -25.08 5.13 12.39
C ILE A 461 -23.71 4.49 12.19
N LEU A 462 -23.38 4.15 10.94
CA LEU A 462 -22.05 3.71 10.53
C LEU A 462 -21.16 4.93 10.26
N GLN A 463 -20.17 5.15 11.11
CA GLN A 463 -19.17 6.21 10.97
C GLN A 463 -17.80 5.57 10.66
N THR A 464 -17.08 6.07 9.67
CA THR A 464 -15.71 5.60 9.41
C THR A 464 -14.75 6.04 10.51
N GLU A 465 -13.92 5.11 10.99
CA GLU A 465 -12.94 5.34 12.06
C GLU A 465 -11.85 6.32 11.56
N GLY A 466 -12.03 7.60 11.91
CA GLY A 466 -11.25 8.72 11.38
C GLY A 466 -12.08 10.00 11.17
N GLU A 467 -13.41 9.91 11.06
CA GLU A 467 -14.31 11.06 10.87
C GLU A 467 -15.44 11.15 11.91
N TYR A 468 -16.13 12.30 11.94
CA TYR A 468 -16.61 12.89 13.19
C TYR A 468 -18.03 12.56 13.66
N VAL A 469 -18.23 12.66 14.97
CA VAL A 469 -19.52 12.51 15.69
C VAL A 469 -20.24 13.86 15.78
N ALA A 470 -21.53 13.88 15.44
CA ALA A 470 -22.36 15.08 15.44
C ALA A 470 -23.04 15.36 16.81
N GLY A 471 -22.99 16.62 17.24
CA GLY A 471 -23.85 17.17 18.31
C GLY A 471 -25.30 17.36 17.86
N ASP A 472 -26.17 17.75 18.78
CA ASP A 472 -27.62 17.77 18.55
C ASP A 472 -28.07 18.81 17.52
N VAL A 473 -28.81 18.35 16.52
CA VAL A 473 -29.53 19.19 15.54
C VAL A 473 -31.00 18.76 15.55
N GLN A 474 -31.90 19.71 15.77
CA GLN A 474 -33.34 19.45 15.73
C GLN A 474 -33.82 19.27 14.29
N TRP A 475 -34.36 18.09 13.97
CA TRP A 475 -34.97 17.82 12.67
C TRP A 475 -36.39 18.38 12.64
N ILE A 476 -36.65 19.32 11.71
CA ILE A 476 -37.99 19.87 11.46
C ILE A 476 -38.41 19.55 10.02
N TYR A 477 -38.94 18.34 9.81
CA TYR A 477 -40.13 18.16 8.99
C TYR A 477 -40.82 16.82 9.31
N GLU A 478 -42.15 16.82 9.29
CA GLU A 478 -42.99 15.62 9.39
C GLU A 478 -43.97 15.65 8.22
N ASP A 479 -44.10 14.53 7.48
CA ASP A 479 -45.31 14.21 6.75
C ASP A 479 -45.58 12.70 6.79
N ARG A 480 -46.85 12.31 6.75
CA ARG A 480 -47.32 10.95 7.06
C ARG A 480 -47.88 10.27 5.82
N ALA A 481 -47.66 8.96 5.73
CA ALA A 481 -48.09 8.06 4.65
C ALA A 481 -47.33 8.20 3.30
N GLN A 482 -46.20 7.49 3.22
CA GLN A 482 -45.50 7.04 2.00
C GLN A 482 -44.89 8.12 1.09
N LYS A 483 -43.54 8.15 0.99
CA LYS A 483 -42.83 8.13 -0.31
C LYS A 483 -41.32 7.86 -0.23
N ILE A 484 -40.83 7.46 -1.41
CA ILE A 484 -39.44 7.19 -1.79
C ILE A 484 -38.70 8.52 -2.05
N TYR A 485 -37.38 8.54 -1.88
CA TYR A 485 -36.52 9.60 -2.42
C TYR A 485 -35.43 9.03 -3.33
N VAL A 486 -35.16 9.78 -4.42
CA VAL A 486 -34.10 9.54 -5.42
C VAL A 486 -33.42 10.90 -5.62
N PRO A 487 -32.08 10.98 -5.75
CA PRO A 487 -31.40 12.25 -6.01
C PRO A 487 -31.86 12.87 -7.33
N LYS A 488 -32.13 14.17 -7.31
CA LYS A 488 -32.67 14.93 -8.42
C LYS A 488 -31.57 15.33 -9.42
N ASP A 489 -31.14 14.36 -10.23
CA ASP A 489 -30.66 14.56 -11.62
C ASP A 489 -30.49 13.21 -12.38
N ALA A 490 -31.39 12.25 -12.12
CA ALA A 490 -31.40 10.92 -12.76
C ALA A 490 -32.78 10.54 -13.34
N SER A 491 -33.45 11.48 -14.03
CA SER A 491 -34.77 11.24 -14.65
C SER A 491 -34.64 10.80 -16.11
N GLY A 492 -34.19 9.56 -16.33
CA GLY A 492 -34.12 8.95 -17.66
C GLY A 492 -33.90 7.44 -17.58
N ILE A 493 -34.60 6.68 -18.42
CA ILE A 493 -34.54 5.20 -18.49
C ILE A 493 -35.00 4.51 -17.19
N PHE A 494 -36.32 4.43 -16.99
CA PHE A 494 -37.05 3.16 -16.80
C PHE A 494 -38.56 3.44 -16.91
N THR A 495 -39.21 2.86 -17.91
CA THR A 495 -40.68 2.94 -18.12
C THR A 495 -41.35 1.66 -17.65
N ASP A 496 -42.48 1.77 -16.94
CA ASP A 496 -43.27 0.64 -16.47
C ASP A 496 -43.67 -0.34 -17.59
N GLN A 497 -43.49 -1.65 -17.36
CA GLN A 497 -44.47 -2.67 -17.75
C GLN A 497 -44.48 -3.86 -16.77
N PRO A 498 -45.64 -4.24 -16.21
CA PRO A 498 -45.77 -5.41 -15.35
C PRO A 498 -46.07 -6.69 -16.17
N VAL A 499 -45.07 -7.53 -16.42
CA VAL A 499 -45.27 -8.82 -17.11
C VAL A 499 -45.44 -9.97 -16.09
N LYS A 500 -46.64 -10.54 -16.03
CA LYS A 500 -46.90 -11.78 -15.27
C LYS A 500 -46.26 -12.98 -15.97
N GLY A 501 -45.30 -13.59 -15.30
CA GLY A 501 -44.90 -14.98 -15.52
C GLY A 501 -43.92 -15.22 -16.66
N PHE A 502 -42.65 -15.46 -16.32
CA PHE A 502 -41.74 -16.24 -17.14
C PHE A 502 -41.01 -17.29 -16.29
N LYS A 503 -40.50 -18.35 -16.94
CA LYS A 503 -39.93 -19.52 -16.25
C LYS A 503 -38.48 -19.30 -15.81
N SER A 504 -38.07 -20.07 -14.80
CA SER A 504 -36.71 -20.08 -14.24
C SER A 504 -35.63 -20.39 -15.29
N THR A 505 -34.61 -19.53 -15.36
CA THR A 505 -33.34 -19.83 -16.02
C THR A 505 -32.19 -19.27 -15.15
N PRO A 506 -31.28 -20.10 -14.62
CA PRO A 506 -30.20 -19.63 -13.75
C PRO A 506 -29.00 -19.14 -14.59
N ALA A 507 -28.79 -17.83 -14.65
CA ALA A 507 -27.76 -17.22 -15.49
C ALA A 507 -27.14 -15.91 -14.94
N LEU A 508 -27.14 -15.73 -13.61
CA LEU A 508 -26.45 -14.63 -12.92
C LEU A 508 -25.72 -15.19 -11.69
N SER A 509 -24.48 -15.65 -11.91
CA SER A 509 -23.59 -16.18 -10.86
C SER A 509 -22.11 -16.11 -11.29
N PHE A 510 -21.70 -15.01 -11.92
CA PHE A 510 -20.33 -14.73 -12.34
C PHE A 510 -20.10 -13.21 -12.48
N PHE A 511 -19.69 -12.56 -11.38
CA PHE A 511 -19.03 -11.24 -11.32
C PHE A 511 -18.23 -11.17 -10.02
#